data_AF-A0A1H8HU98-F1
#
_entry.id   AF-A0A1H8HU98-F1
#
_cell.length_a   1.000
_cell.length_b   1.000
_cell.length_c   1.000
_cell.angle_alpha   90.00
_cell.angle_beta   90.00
_cell.angle_gamma   90.00
#
_symmetry.space_group_name_H-M   'P 1'
#
loop_
_entity.id
_entity.type
_entity.pdbx_description
1 polymer ?
#
loop_
_entity_poly.entity_id
_entity_poly.type
_entity_poly.pdbx_seq_one_letter_code
_entity_poly.pdbx_strand_id
1 'polypeptide(L)'
;MHHDDEQLISLIIDLQDRGFNHDFVIENEHIRCLQYNELISPDDFEILETYHCKSSGKNNECSLVYAIRVTSHEMKGILMSDYRSYIKGMSLRLWSKFNSVIRLNLSMIK
;
A
#
# COMPACT_ATOMS: atom_id res chain seq x y z
N MET A 1 25.15 4.66 -0.22
CA MET A 1 23.76 4.58 0.25
C MET A 1 22.95 5.35 -0.77
N HIS A 2 21.95 4.73 -1.39
CA HIS A 2 21.26 5.35 -2.51
C HIS A 2 20.13 6.25 -2.00
N HIS A 3 20.01 7.46 -2.56
CA HIS A 3 19.13 8.54 -2.08
C HIS A 3 17.64 8.17 -2.06
N ASP A 4 17.20 7.25 -2.90
CA ASP A 4 15.79 6.89 -3.00
C ASP A 4 15.34 5.95 -1.86
N ASP A 5 16.26 5.16 -1.31
CA ASP A 5 15.99 4.31 -0.15
C ASP A 5 15.73 5.17 1.11
N GLU A 6 16.40 6.32 1.23
CA GLU A 6 16.15 7.28 2.33
C GLU A 6 14.75 7.89 2.24
N GLN A 7 14.24 8.17 1.03
CA GLN A 7 12.89 8.71 0.86
C GLN A 7 11.81 7.69 1.27
N LEU A 8 11.98 6.42 0.91
CA LEU A 8 11.06 5.35 1.33
C LEU A 8 11.08 5.18 2.85
N ILE A 9 12.28 5.16 3.46
CA ILE A 9 12.41 5.05 4.91
C ILE A 9 11.74 6.25 5.61
N SER A 10 12.01 7.48 5.15
CA SER A 10 11.41 8.68 5.72
C SER A 10 9.88 8.68 5.60
N LEU A 11 9.34 8.19 4.48
CA LEU A 11 7.90 8.06 4.29
C LEU A 11 7.29 7.07 5.28
N ILE A 12 7.92 5.91 5.48
CA ILE A 12 7.43 4.91 6.44
C ILE A 12 7.42 5.48 7.86
N ILE A 13 8.49 6.19 8.25
CA ILE A 13 8.58 6.86 9.56
C ILE A 13 7.47 7.90 9.72
N ASP A 14 7.24 8.77 8.72
CA ASP A 14 6.16 9.77 8.76
C ASP A 14 4.79 9.11 8.95
N LEU A 15 4.50 8.04 8.20
CA LEU A 15 3.25 7.30 8.32
C LEU A 15 3.11 6.66 9.72
N GLN A 16 4.18 6.10 10.28
CA GLN A 16 4.16 5.53 11.63
C GLN A 16 3.91 6.61 12.70
N ASP A 17 4.57 7.77 12.60
CA ASP A 17 4.34 8.91 13.50
C ASP A 17 2.89 9.42 13.42
N ARG A 18 2.23 9.25 12.28
CA ARG A 18 0.79 9.56 12.05
C ARG A 18 -0.15 8.44 12.49
N GLY A 19 0.36 7.34 13.04
CA GLY A 19 -0.40 6.23 13.62
C GLY A 19 -0.69 5.07 12.68
N PHE A 20 -0.07 5.00 11.50
CA PHE A 20 -0.16 3.85 10.59
C PHE A 20 0.81 2.74 11.05
N ASN A 21 0.43 2.03 12.12
CA ASN A 21 1.33 1.15 12.87
C ASN A 21 1.14 -0.36 12.58
N HIS A 22 0.20 -0.70 11.70
CA HIS A 22 -0.03 -2.08 11.27
C HIS A 22 0.57 -2.36 9.91
N ASP A 23 0.97 -3.60 9.68
CA ASP A 23 1.52 -4.06 8.41
C ASP A 23 0.47 -4.90 7.70
N PHE A 24 0.15 -4.50 6.48
CA PHE A 24 -0.80 -5.22 5.63
C PHE A 24 -0.10 -5.87 4.45
N VAL A 25 -0.57 -7.05 4.09
CA VAL A 25 -0.19 -7.75 2.85
C VAL A 25 -1.42 -8.13 2.06
N ILE A 26 -1.27 -8.24 0.73
CA ILE A 26 -2.34 -8.76 -0.13
C ILE A 26 -2.39 -10.28 0.04
N GLU A 27 -3.60 -10.82 0.25
CA GLU A 27 -3.83 -12.26 0.34
C GLU A 27 -5.15 -12.64 -0.33
N ASN A 28 -5.05 -13.17 -1.56
CA ASN A 28 -6.18 -13.62 -2.36
C ASN A 28 -7.22 -12.49 -2.59
N GLU A 29 -8.37 -12.61 -1.94
CA GLU A 29 -9.50 -11.68 -2.02
C GLU A 29 -9.45 -10.57 -0.97
N HIS A 30 -8.47 -10.61 -0.04
CA HIS A 30 -8.41 -9.78 1.16
C HIS A 30 -7.05 -9.07 1.28
N ILE A 31 -6.97 -8.15 2.24
CA ILE A 31 -5.68 -7.81 2.86
C ILE A 31 -5.58 -8.51 4.21
N ARG A 32 -4.38 -8.91 4.62
CA ARG A 32 -4.13 -9.49 5.94
C ARG A 32 -3.34 -8.52 6.80
N CYS A 33 -3.82 -8.25 8.01
CA CYS A 33 -3.04 -7.61 9.06
C CYS A 33 -2.05 -8.63 9.64
N LEU A 34 -0.75 -8.38 9.53
CA LEU A 34 0.27 -9.33 9.98
C LEU A 34 0.32 -9.46 11.50
N GLN A 35 0.09 -8.36 12.23
CA GLN A 35 0.15 -8.30 13.69
C GLN A 35 -0.92 -9.17 14.35
N TYR A 36 -2.12 -9.20 13.77
CA TYR A 36 -3.28 -9.92 14.35
C TYR A 36 -3.68 -11.15 13.55
N ASN A 37 -3.01 -11.40 12.43
CA ASN A 37 -3.35 -12.46 11.48
C ASN A 37 -4.83 -12.40 11.05
N GLU A 38 -5.34 -11.19 10.87
CA GLU A 38 -6.74 -10.90 10.55
C GLU A 38 -6.90 -10.63 9.05
N LEU A 39 -7.87 -11.29 8.42
CA LEU A 39 -8.25 -11.04 7.02
C LEU A 39 -9.32 -9.95 6.97
N ILE A 40 -9.09 -8.93 6.14
CA ILE A 40 -9.94 -7.75 6.02
C ILE A 40 -10.48 -7.70 4.60
N SER A 41 -11.81 -7.64 4.48
CA SER A 41 -12.51 -7.55 3.20
C SER A 41 -12.21 -6.23 2.49
N PRO A 42 -12.21 -6.18 1.14
CA PRO A 42 -12.14 -4.93 0.39
C PRO A 42 -13.17 -3.88 0.82
N ASP A 43 -14.28 -4.24 1.46
CA ASP A 43 -15.29 -3.27 1.93
C ASP A 43 -14.96 -2.69 3.31
N ASP A 44 -14.13 -3.38 4.07
CA ASP A 44 -13.84 -3.07 5.47
C ASP A 44 -12.58 -2.20 5.62
N PHE A 45 -12.07 -1.63 4.52
CA PHE A 45 -10.97 -0.68 4.57
C PHE A 45 -11.05 0.42 3.52
N GLU A 46 -10.36 1.51 3.78
CA GLU A 46 -10.17 2.65 2.89
C GLU A 46 -8.68 2.86 2.62
N ILE A 47 -8.33 3.18 1.39
CA ILE A 47 -6.99 3.63 1.02
C ILE A 47 -7.02 5.15 1.16
N LEU A 48 -6.28 5.68 2.14
CA LEU A 48 -6.24 7.11 2.43
C LEU A 48 -5.21 7.83 1.57
N GLU A 49 -4.01 7.24 1.44
CA GLU A 49 -2.89 7.81 0.68
C GLU A 49 -2.20 6.73 -0.16
N THR A 50 -1.57 7.15 -1.26
CA THR A 50 -0.83 6.28 -2.17
C THR A 50 0.44 6.99 -2.62
N TYR A 51 1.58 6.31 -2.48
CA TYR A 51 2.89 6.84 -2.84
C TYR A 51 3.58 5.91 -3.82
N HIS A 52 4.27 6.52 -4.78
CA HIS A 52 5.05 5.83 -5.80
C HIS A 52 6.53 6.09 -5.52
N CYS A 53 7.16 5.20 -4.78
CA CYS A 53 8.58 5.32 -4.44
C CYS A 53 9.39 4.58 -5.49
N LYS A 54 10.25 5.30 -6.20
CA LYS A 54 11.23 4.67 -7.10
C LYS A 54 12.32 4.05 -6.24
N SER A 55 12.74 2.82 -6.53
CA SER A 55 13.98 2.29 -5.98
C SER A 55 15.13 2.67 -6.91
N SER A 56 16.22 3.14 -6.31
CA SER A 56 17.51 3.42 -6.94
C SER A 56 18.27 2.20 -7.45
N GLY A 57 17.71 0.99 -7.33
CA GLY A 57 18.34 -0.25 -7.77
C GLY A 57 18.43 -0.39 -9.30
N LYS A 58 19.40 -1.19 -9.79
CA LYS A 58 19.62 -1.48 -11.24
C LYS A 58 18.37 -1.97 -11.99
N ASN A 59 17.36 -2.47 -11.27
CA ASN A 59 16.13 -3.01 -11.84
C ASN A 59 14.97 -2.00 -11.90
N ASN A 60 15.17 -0.76 -11.43
CA ASN A 60 14.19 0.33 -11.52
C ASN A 60 12.80 -0.07 -10.99
N GLU A 61 12.78 -0.85 -9.90
CA GLU A 61 11.55 -1.36 -9.32
C GLU A 61 10.88 -0.24 -8.51
N CYS A 62 9.64 0.09 -8.85
CA CYS A 62 8.85 1.02 -8.06
C CYS A 62 8.11 0.26 -6.96
N SER A 63 8.26 0.73 -5.72
CA SER A 63 7.44 0.33 -4.58
C SER A 63 6.21 1.23 -4.49
N LEU A 64 5.05 0.61 -4.43
CA LEU A 64 3.80 1.28 -4.08
C LEU A 64 3.60 1.15 -2.59
N VAL A 65 3.34 2.29 -1.93
CA VAL A 65 3.03 2.34 -0.50
C VAL A 65 1.62 2.89 -0.34
N TYR A 66 0.76 2.16 0.36
CA TYR A 66 -0.61 2.55 0.66
C TYR A 66 -0.77 2.76 2.16
N ALA A 67 -1.31 3.91 2.53
CA ALA A 67 -1.77 4.16 3.89
C ALA A 67 -3.24 3.74 3.97
N ILE A 68 -3.54 2.74 4.80
CA ILE A 68 -4.83 2.07 4.87
C ILE A 68 -5.47 2.32 6.24
N ARG A 69 -6.79 2.56 6.24
CA ARG A 69 -7.62 2.55 7.45
C ARG A 69 -8.67 1.45 7.35
N VAL A 70 -8.74 0.58 8.34
CA VAL A 70 -9.82 -0.39 8.52
C VAL A 70 -11.02 0.32 9.15
N THR A 71 -12.19 0.18 8.53
CA THR A 71 -13.40 0.93 8.91
C THR A 71 -14.07 0.36 10.15
N SER A 72 -13.89 -0.93 10.44
CA SER A 72 -14.55 -1.61 11.56
C SER A 72 -13.99 -1.22 12.94
N HIS A 73 -12.69 -0.95 13.06
CA HIS A 73 -12.00 -0.84 14.36
C HIS A 73 -10.96 0.29 14.45
N GLU A 74 -11.03 1.32 13.61
CA GLU A 74 -10.08 2.46 13.57
C GLU A 74 -8.58 2.04 13.47
N MET A 75 -8.32 0.83 12.95
CA MET A 75 -6.97 0.32 12.73
C MET A 75 -6.35 0.99 11.50
N LYS A 76 -5.11 1.48 11.63
CA LYS A 76 -4.37 2.10 10.53
C LYS A 76 -3.05 1.41 10.28
N GLY A 77 -2.68 1.26 9.02
CA GLY A 77 -1.46 0.57 8.66
C GLY A 77 -0.98 0.84 7.25
N ILE A 78 0.14 0.21 6.92
CA ILE A 78 0.89 0.39 5.69
C ILE A 78 0.82 -0.91 4.90
N LEU A 79 0.48 -0.81 3.62
CA LEU A 79 0.65 -1.90 2.65
C LEU A 79 1.71 -1.49 1.65
N MET A 80 2.78 -2.27 1.56
CA MET A 80 3.82 -2.09 0.55
C MET A 80 3.74 -3.21 -0.47
N SER A 81 3.72 -2.86 -1.75
CA SER A 81 3.72 -3.82 -2.85
C SER A 81 4.64 -3.34 -3.95
N ASP A 82 5.37 -4.26 -4.58
CA ASP A 82 5.97 -3.98 -5.88
C ASP A 82 4.89 -4.06 -6.99
N TYR A 83 5.13 -3.41 -8.13
CA TYR A 83 4.20 -3.42 -9.28
C TYR A 83 4.00 -4.81 -9.92
N ARG A 84 4.93 -5.74 -9.73
CA ARG A 84 4.93 -7.08 -10.36
C ARG A 84 4.10 -8.09 -9.55
N SER A 85 4.12 -7.97 -8.23
CA SER A 85 3.36 -8.75 -7.25
C SER A 85 1.88 -8.38 -7.26
N TYR A 86 1.54 -7.19 -7.76
CA TYR A 86 0.16 -6.72 -7.96
C TYR A 86 -0.72 -7.66 -8.81
N ILE A 87 -0.12 -8.45 -9.72
CA ILE A 87 -0.86 -9.21 -10.73
C ILE A 87 -1.10 -10.66 -10.29
N LYS A 88 -0.31 -11.19 -9.36
CA LYS A 88 -0.33 -12.61 -9.03
C LYS A 88 -1.01 -12.87 -7.70
N GLY A 89 -2.26 -13.35 -7.77
CA GLY A 89 -3.01 -13.80 -6.60
C GLY A 89 -3.97 -12.78 -6.00
N MET A 90 -4.23 -11.66 -6.68
CA MET A 90 -5.27 -10.72 -6.30
C MET A 90 -6.50 -10.90 -7.17
N SER A 91 -7.67 -10.77 -6.55
CA SER A 91 -8.94 -10.84 -7.26
C SER A 91 -9.30 -9.58 -8.01
N LEU A 92 -10.18 -9.70 -9.00
CA LEU A 92 -10.68 -8.55 -9.77
C LEU A 92 -11.32 -7.48 -8.88
N ARG A 93 -11.95 -7.90 -7.78
CA ARG A 93 -12.63 -7.03 -6.84
C ARG A 93 -11.62 -6.18 -6.06
N LEU A 94 -10.64 -6.83 -5.43
CA LEU A 94 -9.59 -6.15 -4.69
C LEU A 94 -8.74 -5.29 -5.64
N TRP A 95 -8.43 -5.80 -6.83
CA TRP A 95 -7.72 -5.07 -7.87
C TRP A 95 -8.43 -3.78 -8.28
N SER A 96 -9.75 -3.84 -8.47
CA SER A 96 -10.55 -2.65 -8.86
C SER A 96 -10.46 -1.54 -7.80
N LYS A 97 -10.39 -1.89 -6.52
CA LYS A 97 -10.25 -0.94 -5.42
C LYS A 97 -8.89 -0.24 -5.44
N PHE A 98 -7.80 -0.97 -5.66
CA PHE A 98 -6.47 -0.36 -5.74
C PHE A 98 -6.25 0.41 -7.06
N ASN A 99 -6.73 -0.11 -8.18
CA ASN A 99 -6.55 0.50 -9.50
C ASN A 99 -7.30 1.83 -9.65
N SER A 100 -8.44 2.02 -8.98
CA SER A 100 -9.15 3.29 -8.99
C SER A 100 -8.31 4.43 -8.42
N VAL A 101 -7.57 4.16 -7.33
CA VAL A 101 -6.69 5.14 -6.67
C VAL A 101 -5.44 5.43 -7.50
N ILE A 102 -4.84 4.40 -8.11
CA ILE A 102 -3.67 4.55 -9.00
C ILE A 102 -4.01 5.43 -10.22
N ARG A 103 -5.18 5.22 -10.83
CA ARG A 103 -5.61 5.97 -12.03
C ARG A 103 -5.90 7.44 -11.74
N LEU A 104 -6.45 7.76 -10.56
CA LEU A 104 -6.71 9.14 -10.17
C LEU A 104 -5.41 9.96 -10.10
N ASN A 105 -4.34 9.40 -9.53
CA ASN A 105 -3.04 10.09 -9.43
C ASN A 105 -2.37 10.34 -10.78
N LEU A 106 -2.52 9.45 -11.76
CA LEU A 106 -1.97 9.67 -13.11
C LEU A 106 -2.73 10.74 -13.90
N SER A 107 -4.01 10.97 -13.59
CA SER A 107 -4.82 12.02 -14.24
C SER A 107 -4.57 13.43 -13.70
N MET A 108 -3.94 13.55 -12.53
CA MET A 108 -3.55 14.84 -11.93
C MET A 108 -2.19 15.37 -12.44
N ILE A 109 -1.50 14.60 -13.29
CA ILE A 109 -0.32 15.06 -14.01
C ILE A 109 -0.80 15.60 -15.36
N LYS A 110 -1.34 16.82 -15.39
CA LYS A 110 -1.69 17.53 -16.62
C LYS A 110 -1.28 19.00 -16.53
#